data_AF-A0A9Q0PRX0-F1
#
_entry.id   AF-A0A9Q0PRX0-F1
#
_cell.length_a   1.000
_cell.length_b   1.000
_cell.length_c   1.000
_cell.angle_alpha   90.00
_cell.angle_beta   90.00
_cell.angle_gamma   90.00
#
_symmetry.space_group_name_H-M   'P 1'
#
loop_
_entity.id
_entity.type
_entity.pdbx_description
1 polymer ?
#
loop_
_entity_poly.entity_id
_entity_poly.type
_entity_poly.pdbx_seq_one_letter_code
_entity_poly.pdbx_strand_id
1 'polypeptide(L)'
;MVTSRIQIESTRSPIVRTFVEDILRSGSEDSYRNLLSAHVSKAMEAFSCLRNQRPVLRRKVMSFLRDLGHNAAICKTKWESSGGGGLTAGGYEFIDVVQSKSSTLQNRYVVDLDFASQFEIARPTSQFLKLLHSLPRVFVGRSEDLKTIVRSISDAAKKSLKSRELSLPPWRKNRYMQNKWFGPYRRTVKPSPETTPSVDVVKCRCVGFDAAVNGRLFVRTR
;
A
#
# COMPACT_ATOMS: atom_id res chain seq x y z
N MET A 1 23.58 56.23 1.18
CA MET A 1 22.39 55.44 0.79
C MET A 1 22.78 54.47 -0.32
N VAL A 2 23.03 53.21 0.00
CA VAL A 2 23.04 52.12 -1.00
C VAL A 2 22.52 50.87 -0.28
N THR A 3 21.24 50.57 -0.44
CA THR A 3 20.63 49.33 0.05
C THR A 3 20.75 48.27 -1.04
N SER A 4 21.65 47.32 -0.85
CA SER A 4 21.80 46.14 -1.71
C SER A 4 20.60 45.20 -1.50
N ARG A 5 19.71 45.10 -2.49
CA ARG A 5 18.70 44.03 -2.56
C ARG A 5 19.39 42.77 -3.05
N ILE A 6 19.56 41.81 -2.15
CA ILE A 6 19.86 40.42 -2.50
C ILE A 6 18.56 39.83 -3.04
N GLN A 7 18.48 39.65 -4.35
CA GLN A 7 17.41 38.89 -5.00
C GLN A 7 17.72 37.41 -4.75
N ILE A 8 17.04 36.79 -3.78
CA ILE A 8 17.06 35.33 -3.60
C ILE A 8 16.23 34.74 -4.73
N GLU A 9 16.91 34.33 -5.80
CA GLU A 9 16.30 33.63 -6.91
C GLU A 9 15.95 32.20 -6.47
N SER A 10 14.70 32.03 -6.04
CA SER A 10 14.08 30.75 -5.70
C SER A 10 13.99 29.89 -6.96
N THR A 11 15.01 29.05 -7.19
CA THR A 11 15.01 28.03 -8.23
C THR A 11 14.06 26.89 -7.87
N ARG A 12 12.76 27.16 -7.97
CA ARG A 12 11.76 26.10 -8.20
C ARG A 12 11.93 25.65 -9.64
N SER A 13 12.65 24.56 -9.90
CA SER A 13 12.64 23.91 -11.23
C SER A 13 11.24 23.36 -11.51
N PRO A 14 10.49 23.92 -12.48
CA PRO A 14 9.26 23.32 -12.94
C PRO A 14 9.62 22.29 -14.03
N ILE A 15 8.90 21.16 -14.06
CA ILE A 15 8.88 20.22 -15.21
C ILE A 15 10.03 19.20 -15.26
N VAL A 16 10.13 18.33 -14.26
CA VAL A 16 10.53 16.93 -14.52
C VAL A 16 9.45 16.03 -13.93
N ARG A 17 8.25 16.09 -14.51
CA ARG A 17 7.18 15.16 -14.15
C ARG A 17 7.55 13.77 -14.64
N THR A 18 7.41 12.78 -13.77
CA THR A 18 7.59 11.40 -14.19
C THR A 18 6.31 10.91 -14.88
N PHE A 19 6.44 10.03 -15.89
CA PHE A 19 5.27 9.40 -16.54
C PHE A 19 4.30 8.75 -15.53
N VAL A 20 4.82 8.27 -14.39
CA VAL A 20 4.01 7.75 -13.27
C VAL A 20 3.14 8.83 -12.64
N GLU A 21 3.65 10.04 -12.43
CA GLU A 21 2.85 11.18 -11.95
C GLU A 21 1.75 11.57 -12.93
N ASP A 22 2.02 11.50 -14.23
CA ASP A 22 1.00 11.79 -15.24
C ASP A 22 -0.14 10.75 -15.22
N ILE A 23 0.16 9.46 -15.00
CA ILE A 23 -0.86 8.41 -14.81
C ILE A 23 -1.66 8.64 -13.52
N LEU A 24 -0.98 8.98 -12.42
CA LEU A 24 -1.64 9.24 -11.14
C LEU A 24 -2.55 10.48 -11.22
N ARG A 25 -2.17 11.48 -12.03
CA ARG A 25 -2.95 12.68 -12.29
C ARG A 25 -4.10 12.43 -13.26
N SER A 26 -3.91 11.73 -14.38
CA SER A 26 -5.03 11.45 -15.31
C SER A 26 -6.13 10.66 -14.62
N GLY A 27 -5.77 9.79 -13.67
CA GLY A 27 -6.72 9.13 -12.79
C GLY A 27 -7.55 10.06 -11.89
N SER A 28 -7.24 11.36 -11.76
CA SER A 28 -8.05 12.31 -10.98
C SER A 28 -9.35 12.70 -11.68
N GLU A 29 -9.49 12.42 -12.98
CA GLU A 29 -10.74 12.64 -13.72
C GLU A 29 -11.78 11.54 -13.44
N ASP A 30 -11.35 10.41 -12.87
CA ASP A 30 -12.23 9.32 -12.46
C ASP A 30 -12.92 9.63 -11.13
N SER A 31 -14.16 10.12 -11.22
CA SER A 31 -14.97 10.51 -10.06
C SER A 31 -15.19 9.37 -9.06
N TYR A 32 -15.33 8.13 -9.54
CA TYR A 32 -15.51 6.98 -8.65
C TYR A 32 -14.21 6.61 -7.95
N ARG A 33 -13.07 6.67 -8.64
CA ARG A 33 -11.76 6.50 -8.03
C ARG A 33 -11.55 7.52 -6.90
N ASN A 34 -11.92 8.79 -7.13
CA ASN A 34 -11.77 9.85 -6.14
C ASN A 34 -12.64 9.58 -4.90
N LEU A 35 -13.91 9.20 -5.11
CA LEU A 35 -14.82 8.80 -4.04
C LEU A 35 -14.26 7.62 -3.24
N LEU A 36 -13.82 6.57 -3.95
CA LEU A 36 -13.23 5.39 -3.32
C LEU A 36 -11.97 5.74 -2.53
N SER A 37 -11.12 6.61 -3.06
CA SER A 37 -9.92 7.09 -2.38
C SER A 37 -10.25 7.84 -1.08
N ALA A 38 -11.27 8.70 -1.09
CA ALA A 38 -11.74 9.39 0.11
C ALA A 38 -12.25 8.41 1.18
N HIS A 39 -13.04 7.41 0.78
CA HIS A 39 -13.53 6.37 1.70
C HIS A 39 -12.40 5.48 2.25
N VAL A 40 -11.42 5.10 1.41
CA VAL A 40 -10.23 4.35 1.86
C VAL A 40 -9.43 5.19 2.86
N SER A 41 -9.26 6.49 2.61
CA SER A 41 -8.55 7.39 3.51
C SER A 41 -9.23 7.49 4.88
N LYS A 42 -10.56 7.68 4.89
CA LYS A 42 -11.38 7.65 6.11
C LYS A 42 -11.26 6.33 6.87
N ALA A 43 -11.25 5.19 6.16
CA ALA A 43 -11.06 3.87 6.77
C ALA A 43 -9.66 3.73 7.40
N MET A 44 -8.62 4.21 6.71
CA MET A 44 -7.24 4.16 7.21
C MET A 44 -7.05 4.98 8.49
N GLU A 45 -7.76 6.09 8.62
CA GLU A 45 -7.81 6.90 9.85
C GLU A 45 -8.56 6.17 10.97
N ALA A 46 -9.76 5.66 10.69
CA ALA A 46 -10.59 4.94 11.65
C ALA A 46 -9.91 3.69 12.23
N PHE A 47 -9.08 3.01 11.44
CA PHE A 47 -8.38 1.78 11.84
C PHE A 47 -6.87 1.99 12.01
N SER A 48 -6.45 3.21 12.32
CA SER A 48 -5.03 3.59 12.42
C SER A 48 -4.24 2.82 13.49
N CYS A 49 -4.90 2.31 14.54
CA CYS A 49 -4.28 1.42 15.54
C CYS A 49 -3.89 0.04 14.99
N LEU A 50 -4.48 -0.38 13.86
CA LEU A 50 -4.23 -1.68 13.23
C LEU A 50 -3.12 -1.62 12.17
N ARG A 51 -2.39 -0.50 12.04
CA ARG A 51 -1.33 -0.31 11.02
C ARG A 51 -0.31 -1.45 10.96
N ASN A 52 0.03 -2.05 12.10
CA ASN A 52 0.98 -3.17 12.18
C ASN A 52 0.31 -4.54 11.95
N GLN A 53 -1.02 -4.63 12.03
CA GLN A 53 -1.81 -5.85 11.81
C GLN A 53 -2.41 -5.85 10.41
N ARG A 54 -1.55 -5.87 9.39
CA ARG A 54 -1.93 -5.64 7.98
C ARG A 54 -3.08 -6.53 7.48
N PRO A 55 -3.15 -7.84 7.79
CA PRO A 55 -4.28 -8.68 7.37
C PRO A 55 -5.60 -8.25 8.05
N VAL A 56 -5.54 -7.80 9.30
CA VAL A 56 -6.72 -7.33 10.05
C VAL A 56 -7.16 -5.96 9.51
N LEU A 57 -6.23 -5.03 9.35
CA LEU A 57 -6.48 -3.71 8.75
C LEU A 57 -7.14 -3.85 7.38
N ARG A 58 -6.61 -4.73 6.51
CA ARG A 58 -7.17 -4.94 5.17
C ARG A 58 -8.61 -5.46 5.21
N ARG A 59 -8.94 -6.38 6.11
CA ARG A 59 -10.32 -6.85 6.30
C ARG A 59 -11.24 -5.75 6.85
N LYS A 60 -10.76 -4.94 7.80
CA LYS A 60 -11.54 -3.83 8.37
C LYS A 60 -11.83 -2.74 7.33
N VAL A 61 -10.83 -2.36 6.52
CA VAL A 61 -11.02 -1.44 5.39
C VAL A 61 -12.01 -2.03 4.37
N MET A 62 -11.87 -3.31 4.01
CA MET A 62 -12.81 -3.98 3.10
C MET A 62 -14.25 -3.96 3.64
N SER A 63 -14.46 -4.28 4.93
CA SER A 63 -15.79 -4.22 5.57
C SER A 63 -16.35 -2.81 5.53
N PHE A 64 -15.55 -1.82 5.95
CA PHE A 64 -15.96 -0.41 5.96
C PHE A 64 -16.40 0.08 4.56
N LEU A 65 -15.67 -0.31 3.51
CA LEU A 65 -16.07 0.03 2.14
C LEU A 65 -17.41 -0.62 1.75
N ARG A 66 -17.68 -1.85 2.19
CA ARG A 66 -18.97 -2.51 1.96
C ARG A 66 -20.11 -1.85 2.73
N ASP A 67 -19.85 -1.42 3.95
CA ASP A 67 -20.84 -0.69 4.77
C ASP A 67 -21.24 0.64 4.11
N LEU A 68 -20.33 1.23 3.32
CA LEU A 68 -20.59 2.39 2.45
C LEU A 68 -21.18 2.04 1.07
N GLY A 69 -21.52 0.77 0.82
CA GLY A 69 -22.17 0.32 -0.42
C GLY A 69 -21.23 -0.06 -1.56
N HIS A 70 -19.91 -0.07 -1.36
CA HIS A 70 -19.00 -0.56 -2.40
C HIS A 70 -19.03 -2.09 -2.51
N ASN A 71 -18.98 -2.63 -3.73
CA ASN A 71 -18.69 -4.05 -3.96
C ASN A 71 -17.19 -4.32 -3.76
N ALA A 72 -16.75 -4.24 -2.50
CA ALA A 72 -15.39 -4.53 -2.09
C ALA A 72 -15.21 -5.99 -1.66
N ALA A 73 -14.07 -6.58 -1.99
CA ALA A 73 -13.70 -7.92 -1.56
C ALA A 73 -12.18 -8.05 -1.35
N ILE A 74 -11.78 -9.08 -0.61
CA ILE A 74 -10.37 -9.45 -0.52
C ILE A 74 -10.01 -10.27 -1.75
N CYS A 75 -9.00 -9.82 -2.49
CA CYS A 75 -8.38 -10.58 -3.56
C CYS A 75 -7.06 -11.16 -3.08
N LYS A 76 -6.91 -12.48 -3.26
CA LYS A 76 -5.68 -13.22 -2.95
C LYS A 76 -5.13 -13.82 -4.23
N THR A 77 -3.98 -13.34 -4.69
CA THR A 77 -3.23 -13.94 -5.78
C THR A 77 -2.30 -15.02 -5.25
N LYS A 78 -2.15 -16.11 -6.02
CA LYS A 78 -1.16 -17.15 -5.79
C LYS A 78 -0.60 -17.61 -7.12
N TRP A 79 0.71 -17.80 -7.19
CA TRP A 79 1.37 -18.31 -8.39
C TRP A 79 2.47 -19.29 -8.00
N GLU A 80 2.60 -20.32 -8.83
CA GLU A 80 3.62 -21.35 -8.67
C GLU A 80 4.94 -20.93 -9.30
N SER A 81 6.01 -21.61 -8.89
CA SER A 81 7.30 -21.45 -9.56
C SER A 81 7.20 -22.00 -10.98
N SER A 82 7.72 -21.25 -11.96
CA SER A 82 7.85 -21.78 -13.31
C SER A 82 9.12 -22.65 -13.39
N GLY A 83 9.03 -23.83 -14.00
CA GLY A 83 10.21 -24.63 -14.38
C GLY A 83 11.22 -23.77 -15.14
N GLY A 84 12.50 -23.86 -14.78
CA GLY A 84 13.57 -23.02 -15.35
C GLY A 84 13.98 -21.79 -14.52
N GLY A 85 13.60 -21.68 -13.25
CA GLY A 85 14.18 -20.73 -12.28
C GLY A 85 13.84 -19.24 -12.49
N GLY A 86 13.01 -18.91 -13.47
CA GLY A 86 12.70 -17.53 -13.83
C GLY A 86 11.73 -16.79 -12.88
N LEU A 87 10.85 -17.53 -12.19
CA LEU A 87 9.83 -17.00 -11.30
C LEU A 87 9.70 -17.91 -10.07
N THR A 88 9.91 -17.34 -8.88
CA THR A 88 9.69 -18.01 -7.60
C THR A 88 8.20 -17.98 -7.24
N ALA A 89 7.71 -19.04 -6.58
CA ALA A 89 6.35 -19.10 -6.06
C ALA A 89 6.07 -17.94 -5.09
N GLY A 90 4.82 -17.53 -5.01
CA GLY A 90 4.43 -16.41 -4.15
C GLY A 90 2.92 -16.22 -4.06
N GLY A 91 2.54 -15.30 -3.18
CA GLY A 91 1.16 -14.87 -3.04
C GLY A 91 1.07 -13.45 -2.51
N TYR A 92 -0.07 -12.82 -2.73
CA TYR A 92 -0.29 -11.46 -2.31
C TYR A 92 -1.78 -11.20 -2.03
N GLU A 93 -2.06 -10.28 -1.11
CA GLU A 93 -3.42 -9.92 -0.74
C GLU A 93 -3.65 -8.42 -0.93
N PHE A 94 -4.73 -8.07 -1.61
CA PHE A 94 -5.18 -6.70 -1.84
C PHE A 94 -6.71 -6.62 -1.73
N ILE A 95 -7.25 -5.41 -1.74
CA ILE A 95 -8.70 -5.20 -1.82
C ILE A 95 -9.04 -4.92 -3.28
N ASP A 96 -10.04 -5.58 -3.81
CA ASP A 96 -10.62 -5.22 -5.10
C ASP A 96 -12.00 -4.58 -4.92
N VAL A 97 -12.34 -3.65 -5.80
CA VAL A 97 -13.64 -2.99 -5.80
C VAL A 97 -14.19 -3.01 -7.22
N VAL A 98 -15.41 -3.50 -7.38
CA VAL A 98 -16.08 -3.57 -8.69
C VAL A 98 -17.18 -2.52 -8.73
N GLN A 99 -17.09 -1.59 -9.68
CA GLN A 99 -18.15 -0.64 -9.98
C GLN A 99 -18.92 -1.13 -11.20
N SER A 100 -20.20 -1.46 -11.02
CA SER A 100 -21.09 -1.72 -12.15
C SER A 100 -21.52 -0.38 -12.75
N LYS A 101 -21.25 -0.16 -14.04
CA LYS A 101 -21.76 1.00 -14.79
C LYS A 101 -22.99 0.64 -15.64
N SER A 102 -23.05 -0.60 -16.12
CA SER A 102 -24.17 -1.19 -16.85
C SER A 102 -24.19 -2.71 -16.61
N SER A 103 -25.15 -3.43 -17.20
CA SER A 103 -25.21 -4.90 -17.17
C SER A 103 -23.98 -5.56 -17.78
N THR A 104 -23.32 -4.90 -18.73
CA THR A 104 -22.15 -5.43 -19.46
C THR A 104 -20.84 -4.73 -19.13
N LEU A 105 -20.88 -3.53 -18.53
CA LEU A 105 -19.69 -2.71 -18.30
C LEU A 105 -19.41 -2.56 -16.80
N GLN A 106 -18.26 -3.09 -16.38
CA GLN A 106 -17.79 -3.03 -15.01
C GLN A 106 -16.37 -2.46 -14.97
N ASN A 107 -16.15 -1.49 -14.09
CA ASN A 107 -14.82 -1.01 -13.77
C ASN A 107 -14.28 -1.76 -12.56
N ARG A 108 -13.04 -2.22 -12.63
CA ARG A 108 -12.36 -2.86 -11.50
C ARG A 108 -11.26 -1.97 -10.97
N TYR A 109 -11.29 -1.74 -9.66
CA TYR A 109 -10.30 -0.96 -8.94
C TYR A 109 -9.51 -1.87 -8.01
N VAL A 110 -8.22 -1.60 -7.91
CA VAL A 110 -7.30 -2.21 -6.95
C VAL A 110 -7.05 -1.19 -5.85
N VAL A 111 -7.16 -1.66 -4.61
CA VAL A 111 -6.82 -0.92 -3.40
C VAL A 111 -5.71 -1.67 -2.66
N ASP A 112 -4.53 -1.05 -2.59
CA ASP A 112 -3.38 -1.57 -1.85
C ASP A 112 -2.96 -0.56 -0.77
N LEU A 113 -3.04 -1.00 0.48
CA LEU A 113 -2.85 -0.14 1.65
C LEU A 113 -1.39 0.18 1.97
N ASP A 114 -0.45 -0.42 1.24
CA ASP A 114 0.98 -0.20 1.43
C ASP A 114 1.76 -0.52 0.15
N PHE A 115 1.43 0.22 -0.90
CA PHE A 115 1.88 0.01 -2.26
C PHE A 115 3.35 0.39 -2.46
N ALA A 116 3.75 1.60 -2.03
CA ALA A 116 5.11 2.11 -2.25
C ALA A 116 6.20 1.22 -1.63
N SER A 117 5.98 0.65 -0.45
CA SER A 117 6.93 -0.26 0.21
C SER A 117 7.22 -1.52 -0.63
N GLN A 118 6.28 -1.90 -1.50
CA GLN A 118 6.44 -3.03 -2.42
C GLN A 118 7.51 -2.80 -3.49
N PHE A 119 8.17 -1.64 -3.52
CA PHE A 119 9.24 -1.30 -4.48
C PHE A 119 10.56 -0.86 -3.84
N GLU A 120 10.68 -0.85 -2.51
CA GLU A 120 11.93 -0.52 -1.82
C GLU A 120 13.08 -1.47 -2.20
N ILE A 121 14.27 -0.93 -2.47
CA ILE A 121 15.47 -1.71 -2.83
C ILE A 121 16.67 -1.25 -2.00
N ALA A 122 17.67 -2.11 -1.86
CA ALA A 122 18.93 -1.76 -1.22
C ALA A 122 19.76 -0.81 -2.11
N ARG A 123 20.37 0.21 -1.48
CA ARG A 123 21.27 1.18 -2.14
C ARG A 123 20.66 1.83 -3.41
N PRO A 124 19.45 2.41 -3.32
CA PRO A 124 18.82 3.04 -4.48
C PRO A 124 19.63 4.24 -4.98
N THR A 125 19.55 4.52 -6.28
CA THR A 125 20.03 5.79 -6.83
C THR A 125 19.10 6.93 -6.43
N SER A 126 19.60 8.17 -6.44
CA SER A 126 18.80 9.36 -6.15
C SER A 126 17.62 9.50 -7.12
N GLN A 127 17.82 9.15 -8.40
CA GLN A 127 16.77 9.13 -9.42
C GLN A 127 15.67 8.11 -9.08
N PHE A 128 16.05 6.90 -8.64
CA PHE A 128 15.06 5.90 -8.23
C PHE A 128 14.31 6.32 -6.97
N LEU A 129 14.99 6.92 -5.98
CA LEU A 129 14.34 7.44 -4.77
C LEU A 129 13.29 8.51 -5.10
N LYS A 130 13.58 9.44 -6.02
CA LYS A 130 12.60 10.45 -6.46
C LYS A 130 11.34 9.80 -7.03
N LEU A 131 11.51 8.77 -7.87
CA LEU A 131 10.38 8.02 -8.42
C LEU A 131 9.63 7.21 -7.36
N LEU A 132 10.34 6.59 -6.42
CA LEU A 132 9.72 5.84 -5.33
C LEU A 132 8.88 6.76 -4.43
N HIS A 133 9.38 7.95 -4.12
CA HIS A 133 8.67 8.94 -3.30
C HIS A 133 7.48 9.59 -4.01
N SER A 134 7.39 9.53 -5.34
CA SER A 134 6.19 9.98 -6.06
C SER A 134 5.07 8.94 -6.06
N LEU A 135 5.33 7.69 -5.64
CA LEU A 135 4.28 6.68 -5.50
C LEU A 135 3.38 6.96 -4.29
N PRO A 136 2.06 6.72 -4.42
CA PRO A 136 1.17 6.80 -3.29
C PRO A 136 1.44 5.64 -2.34
N ARG A 137 1.44 5.94 -1.03
CA ARG A 137 1.59 4.92 0.02
C ARG A 137 0.41 3.95 0.02
N VAL A 138 -0.80 4.50 -0.14
CA VAL A 138 -2.04 3.74 -0.40
C VAL A 138 -2.41 3.93 -1.86
N PHE A 139 -2.39 2.87 -2.65
CA PHE A 139 -2.82 2.92 -4.04
C PHE A 139 -4.32 2.65 -4.15
N VAL A 140 -5.01 3.51 -4.90
CA VAL A 140 -6.39 3.31 -5.37
C VAL A 140 -6.40 3.65 -6.86
N GLY A 141 -6.74 2.69 -7.72
CA GLY A 141 -6.72 2.91 -9.17
C GLY A 141 -7.13 1.69 -9.97
N ARG A 142 -7.20 1.84 -11.29
CA ARG A 142 -7.61 0.76 -12.21
C ARG A 142 -6.44 -0.19 -12.49
N SER A 143 -6.77 -1.37 -13.01
CA SER A 143 -5.78 -2.41 -13.37
C SER A 143 -4.77 -1.92 -14.42
N GLU A 144 -5.21 -1.10 -15.37
CA GLU A 144 -4.39 -0.64 -16.50
C GLU A 144 -3.31 0.33 -16.02
N ASP A 145 -3.70 1.28 -15.17
CA ASP A 145 -2.82 2.26 -14.54
C ASP A 145 -1.80 1.54 -13.66
N LEU A 146 -2.26 0.61 -12.80
CA LEU A 146 -1.41 -0.18 -11.93
C LEU A 146 -0.39 -1.00 -12.70
N LYS A 147 -0.81 -1.70 -13.76
CA LYS A 147 0.07 -2.52 -14.61
C LYS A 147 1.20 -1.69 -15.21
N THR A 148 0.87 -0.47 -15.63
CA THR A 148 1.81 0.47 -16.21
C THR A 148 2.80 1.00 -15.17
N ILE A 149 2.30 1.44 -14.01
CA ILE A 149 3.13 1.90 -12.89
C ILE A 149 4.10 0.80 -12.44
N VAL A 150 3.60 -0.43 -12.21
CA VAL A 150 4.40 -1.59 -11.80
C VAL A 150 5.52 -1.86 -12.80
N ARG A 151 5.25 -1.77 -14.11
CA ARG A 151 6.26 -1.89 -15.17
C ARG A 151 7.34 -0.82 -15.03
N SER A 152 6.93 0.45 -15.05
CA SER A 152 7.85 1.58 -15.02
C SER A 152 8.77 1.56 -13.80
N ILE A 153 8.24 1.31 -12.60
CA ILE A 153 9.08 1.30 -11.40
C ILE A 153 9.95 0.04 -11.31
N SER A 154 9.50 -1.12 -11.80
CA SER A 154 10.34 -2.33 -11.87
C SER A 154 11.56 -2.11 -12.77
N ASP A 155 11.36 -1.44 -13.91
CA ASP A 155 12.45 -1.11 -14.84
C ASP A 155 13.41 -0.10 -14.23
N ALA A 156 12.90 0.90 -13.51
CA ALA A 156 13.72 1.86 -12.78
C ALA A 156 14.54 1.18 -11.65
N ALA A 157 13.94 0.23 -10.92
CA ALA A 157 14.62 -0.55 -9.89
C ALA A 157 15.77 -1.38 -10.49
N LYS A 158 15.52 -2.04 -11.64
CA LYS A 158 16.53 -2.79 -12.39
C LYS A 158 17.71 -1.89 -12.80
N LYS A 159 17.43 -0.69 -13.34
CA LYS A 159 18.46 0.28 -13.73
C LYS A 159 19.27 0.75 -12.53
N SER A 160 18.60 1.07 -11.42
CA SER A 160 19.24 1.51 -10.17
C SER A 160 20.18 0.46 -9.57
N LEU A 161 19.77 -0.81 -9.53
CA LEU A 161 20.62 -1.88 -9.01
C LEU A 161 21.79 -2.15 -9.96
N LYS A 162 21.54 -2.18 -11.27
CA LYS A 162 22.59 -2.39 -12.28
C LYS A 162 23.67 -1.31 -12.22
N SER A 163 23.31 -0.04 -12.02
CA SER A 163 24.29 1.06 -11.89
C SER A 163 25.09 1.00 -10.58
N ARG A 164 24.70 0.13 -9.64
CA ARG A 164 25.38 -0.12 -8.37
C ARG A 164 26.00 -1.52 -8.32
N GLU A 165 26.14 -2.18 -9.49
CA GLU A 165 26.69 -3.53 -9.62
C GLU A 165 25.94 -4.59 -8.79
N LEU A 166 24.65 -4.36 -8.58
CA LEU A 166 23.77 -5.26 -7.85
C LEU A 166 22.85 -6.06 -8.77
N SER A 167 22.68 -7.33 -8.44
CA SER A 167 21.69 -8.19 -9.10
C SER A 167 20.27 -7.87 -8.62
N LEU A 168 19.31 -7.90 -9.56
CA LEU A 168 17.89 -7.70 -9.25
C LEU A 168 17.33 -9.00 -8.62
N PRO A 169 16.90 -8.99 -7.35
CA PRO A 169 16.38 -10.20 -6.73
C PRO A 169 15.09 -10.68 -7.42
N PRO A 170 14.78 -11.99 -7.38
CA PRO A 170 13.63 -12.56 -8.09
C PRO A 170 12.30 -11.86 -7.80
N TRP A 171 12.06 -11.50 -6.53
CA TRP A 171 10.82 -10.84 -6.08
C TRP A 171 10.69 -9.37 -6.50
N ARG A 172 11.75 -8.78 -7.10
CA ARG A 172 11.72 -7.42 -7.68
C ARG A 172 11.70 -7.44 -9.20
N LYS A 173 11.76 -8.61 -9.84
CA LYS A 173 11.56 -8.74 -11.29
C LYS A 173 10.14 -8.35 -11.64
N ASN A 174 9.97 -7.71 -12.80
CA ASN A 174 8.66 -7.21 -13.24
C ASN A 174 7.59 -8.31 -13.25
N ARG A 175 7.90 -9.51 -13.77
CA ARG A 175 6.95 -10.63 -13.79
C ARG A 175 6.43 -11.00 -12.40
N TYR A 176 7.31 -11.06 -11.39
CA TYR A 176 6.93 -11.33 -10.01
C TYR A 176 6.04 -10.21 -9.45
N MET A 177 6.44 -8.96 -9.71
CA MET A 177 5.69 -7.80 -9.24
C MET A 177 4.30 -7.70 -9.87
N GLN A 178 4.16 -7.97 -11.17
CA GLN A 178 2.86 -8.01 -11.84
C GLN A 178 1.96 -9.11 -11.23
N ASN A 179 2.50 -10.29 -10.92
CA ASN A 179 1.71 -11.38 -10.36
C ASN A 179 1.07 -11.07 -9.00
N LYS A 180 1.63 -10.13 -8.21
CA LYS A 180 1.02 -9.68 -6.96
C LYS A 180 -0.42 -9.21 -7.16
N TRP A 181 -0.70 -8.49 -8.25
CA TRP A 181 -2.04 -7.91 -8.50
C TRP A 181 -2.77 -8.58 -9.67
N PHE A 182 -2.05 -9.25 -10.58
CA PHE A 182 -2.61 -9.80 -11.83
C PHE A 182 -2.44 -11.32 -12.00
N GLY A 183 -1.86 -12.01 -11.00
CA GLY A 183 -1.78 -13.47 -11.02
C GLY A 183 -3.14 -14.14 -10.86
N PRO A 184 -3.22 -15.48 -11.00
CA PRO A 184 -4.41 -16.24 -10.65
C PRO A 184 -4.86 -15.91 -9.23
N TYR A 185 -6.15 -15.60 -9.05
CA TYR A 185 -6.65 -15.07 -7.79
C TYR A 185 -7.97 -15.69 -7.35
N ARG A 186 -8.21 -15.66 -6.04
CA ARG A 186 -9.52 -15.87 -5.42
C ARG A 186 -10.06 -14.56 -4.87
N ARG A 187 -11.33 -14.28 -5.13
CA ARG A 187 -12.05 -13.11 -4.62
C ARG A 187 -13.01 -13.53 -3.51
N THR A 188 -12.89 -12.94 -2.33
CA THR A 188 -13.70 -13.31 -1.14
C THR A 188 -14.47 -12.11 -0.62
N VAL A 189 -15.78 -12.18 -0.79
CA VAL A 189 -16.79 -11.18 -0.41
C VAL A 189 -17.23 -11.35 1.05
N LYS A 190 -17.10 -12.57 1.59
CA LYS A 190 -17.49 -12.86 2.97
C LYS A 190 -16.49 -12.20 3.93
N PRO A 191 -16.93 -11.41 4.94
CA PRO A 191 -16.17 -11.32 6.17
C PRO A 191 -16.02 -12.77 6.65
N SER A 192 -14.80 -13.24 6.86
CA SER A 192 -14.55 -14.65 7.17
C SER A 192 -15.49 -15.12 8.28
N PRO A 193 -16.04 -16.36 8.23
CA PRO A 193 -16.49 -16.97 9.47
C PRO A 193 -15.28 -16.93 10.40
N GLU A 194 -15.50 -16.46 11.62
CA GLU A 194 -14.57 -16.70 12.69
C GLU A 194 -14.30 -18.21 12.68
N THR A 195 -13.08 -18.62 12.30
CA THR A 195 -12.57 -19.89 12.81
C THR A 195 -12.51 -19.61 14.29
N THR A 196 -13.52 -20.02 15.05
CA THR A 196 -13.49 -20.03 16.50
C THR A 196 -12.24 -20.82 16.88
N PRO A 197 -11.18 -20.19 17.42
CA PRO A 197 -10.40 -20.91 18.40
C PRO A 197 -11.36 -21.11 19.58
N SER A 198 -11.33 -22.29 20.18
CA SER A 198 -11.79 -22.49 21.55
C SER A 198 -11.46 -21.25 22.39
N VAL A 199 -12.48 -20.76 23.10
CA VAL A 199 -12.47 -19.58 23.95
C VAL A 199 -11.14 -19.43 24.69
N ASP A 200 -10.38 -18.41 24.30
CA ASP A 200 -9.55 -17.67 25.25
C ASP A 200 -9.53 -16.21 24.82
N VAL A 201 -10.36 -15.42 25.51
CA VAL A 201 -10.51 -13.98 25.29
C VAL A 201 -9.23 -13.32 25.81
N VAL A 202 -8.22 -13.17 24.96
CA VAL A 202 -7.09 -12.27 25.25
C VAL A 202 -7.58 -10.83 25.08
N LYS A 203 -8.08 -10.27 26.18
CA LYS A 203 -8.37 -8.84 26.30
C LYS A 203 -7.02 -8.10 26.32
N CYS A 204 -6.63 -7.52 25.19
CA CYS A 204 -5.56 -6.51 25.19
C CYS A 204 -6.03 -5.30 25.99
N ARG A 205 -5.73 -5.29 27.29
CA ARG A 205 -5.73 -4.07 28.10
C ARG A 205 -4.44 -3.33 27.81
N CYS A 206 -4.55 -2.14 27.25
CA CYS A 206 -3.47 -1.17 27.33
C CYS A 206 -3.28 -0.84 28.81
N VAL A 207 -2.25 -1.41 29.45
CA VAL A 207 -1.81 -1.00 30.78
C VAL A 207 -1.03 0.31 30.61
N GLY A 208 -1.68 1.41 30.94
CA GLY A 208 -0.98 2.65 31.25
C GLY A 208 -0.21 2.46 32.55
N PHE A 209 1.09 2.75 32.54
CA PHE A 209 1.85 2.89 33.77
C PHE A 209 1.55 4.26 34.36
N ASP A 210 0.66 4.31 35.35
CA ASP A 210 0.58 5.46 36.24
C ASP A 210 1.77 5.42 37.20
N ALA A 211 2.62 6.45 37.13
CA ALA A 211 3.72 6.65 38.04
C ALA A 211 3.18 7.11 39.40
N ALA A 212 2.90 6.17 40.30
CA ALA A 212 2.65 6.46 41.71
C ALA A 212 3.97 6.43 42.50
N VAL A 213 4.69 7.55 42.53
CA VAL A 213 5.64 7.82 43.61
C VAL A 213 4.84 8.54 44.70
N ASN A 214 4.37 7.78 45.68
CA ASN A 214 4.25 8.33 47.02
C ASN A 214 4.55 7.23 48.02
N GLY A 215 5.77 7.28 48.55
CA GLY A 215 6.27 6.35 49.54
C GLY A 215 5.46 6.45 50.82
N ARG A 216 5.27 5.30 51.48
CA ARG A 216 5.11 5.21 52.93
C ARG A 216 5.66 3.85 53.38
N LEU A 217 6.68 3.94 54.22
CA LEU A 217 7.29 2.83 54.92
C LEU A 217 6.24 2.04 55.72
N PHE A 218 6.37 0.72 55.72
CA PHE A 218 5.89 -0.10 56.84
C PHE A 218 7.06 -0.90 57.39
N VAL A 219 7.43 -0.55 58.62
CA VAL A 219 8.38 -1.25 59.48
C VAL A 219 7.74 -2.55 59.94
N ARG A 220 8.47 -3.67 59.84
CA ARG A 220 8.08 -4.97 60.39
C ARG A 220 8.93 -5.22 61.64
N THR A 221 8.33 -5.19 62.82
CA THR A 221 8.93 -5.76 64.03
C THR A 221 8.51 -7.21 64.18
N ARG A 222 9.43 -7.99 64.76
CA ARG A 222 9.43 -9.45 64.92
C ARG A 222 8.20 -10.00 65.61
#